data_AF-A0A096KKF5-F1
#
_entry.id   AF-A0A096KKF5-F1
#
_cell.length_a   1.000
_cell.length_b   1.000
_cell.length_c   1.000
_cell.angle_alpha   90.00
_cell.angle_beta   90.00
_cell.angle_gamma   90.00
#
_symmetry.space_group_name_H-M   'P 1'
#
loop_
_entity.id
_entity.type
_entity.pdbx_description
1 polymer ?
#
loop_
_entity_poly.entity_id
_entity_poly.type
_entity_poly.pdbx_seq_one_letter_code
_entity_poly.pdbx_strand_id
1 'polypeptide(L)'
;MAGKQESLDLMVGGQLVSNHTILAIVEGMRARGYFRKGPQGRKDGLELATALKLVNEYMAYPDLGRYTVEATKHRPIQEIPRADYEPVEIMRACDNYLAQITEAFKANSDEEAIIYMVKDLRKQVIADGIESGALKVRKYFGKHGFYYMDDQGKWQSAKVIDWNIGEVNPIRPAEQAA
;
A
#
# COMPACT_ATOMS: atom_id res chain seq x y z
N MET A 1 -35.25 3.76 -19.56
CA MET A 1 -34.82 3.31 -18.22
C MET A 1 -33.32 3.16 -18.25
N ALA A 2 -32.60 4.22 -17.84
CA ALA A 2 -31.14 4.23 -17.83
C ALA A 2 -30.66 3.55 -16.55
N GLY A 3 -29.93 2.44 -16.72
CA GLY A 3 -29.29 1.74 -15.63
C GLY A 3 -28.32 2.67 -14.92
N LYS A 4 -28.56 2.90 -13.63
CA LYS A 4 -27.51 3.39 -12.73
C LYS A 4 -26.46 2.30 -12.68
N GLN A 5 -25.42 2.50 -13.47
CA GLN A 5 -24.10 1.98 -13.18
C GLN A 5 -23.74 2.55 -11.80
N GLU A 6 -24.15 1.86 -10.74
CA GLU A 6 -23.45 1.89 -9.46
C GLU A 6 -22.09 1.26 -9.74
N SER A 7 -21.23 2.03 -10.43
CA SER A 7 -19.81 1.77 -10.43
C SER A 7 -19.42 1.63 -8.97
N LEU A 8 -18.81 0.50 -8.62
CA LEU A 8 -17.51 0.33 -7.96
C LEU A 8 -16.84 1.48 -7.17
N ASP A 9 -17.44 2.66 -7.07
CA ASP A 9 -17.30 3.69 -6.04
C ASP A 9 -17.92 3.21 -4.72
N LEU A 10 -17.67 1.95 -4.37
CA LEU A 10 -17.73 1.50 -2.98
C LEU A 10 -16.71 2.38 -2.26
N MET A 11 -17.23 3.42 -1.62
CA MET A 11 -16.49 4.39 -0.84
C MET A 11 -15.47 3.64 0.03
N VAL A 12 -14.19 3.73 -0.35
CA VAL A 12 -13.03 3.34 0.47
C VAL A 12 -12.81 4.42 1.56
N GLY A 13 -13.88 5.07 2.01
CA GLY A 13 -13.85 5.97 3.15
C GLY A 13 -13.74 5.14 4.42
N GLY A 14 -12.61 5.25 5.13
CA GLY A 14 -12.38 4.58 6.40
C GLY A 14 -11.68 3.21 6.35
N GLN A 15 -11.34 2.67 5.18
CA GLN A 15 -10.48 1.48 5.11
C GLN A 15 -9.01 1.91 5.15
N LEU A 16 -8.26 1.37 6.11
CA LEU A 16 -6.81 1.55 6.23
C LEU A 16 -6.11 0.34 5.63
N VAL A 17 -4.97 0.52 4.96
CA VAL A 17 -4.13 -0.63 4.65
C VAL A 17 -3.53 -1.19 5.94
N SER A 18 -3.34 -2.51 5.97
CA SER A 18 -2.70 -3.18 7.11
C SER A 18 -1.25 -2.74 7.32
N ASN A 19 -0.75 -2.83 8.55
CA ASN A 19 0.67 -2.62 8.86
C ASN A 19 1.57 -3.52 8.00
N HIS A 20 1.10 -4.73 7.71
CA HIS A 20 1.76 -5.69 6.82
C HIS A 20 2.00 -5.12 5.41
N THR A 21 1.00 -4.43 4.85
CA THR A 21 1.11 -3.76 3.54
C THR A 21 2.16 -2.67 3.55
N ILE A 22 2.16 -1.83 4.59
CA ILE A 22 3.14 -0.75 4.74
C ILE A 22 4.56 -1.32 4.88
N LEU A 23 4.73 -2.35 5.70
CA LEU A 23 6.01 -3.00 5.92
C LEU A 23 6.57 -3.68 4.66
N ALA A 24 5.72 -4.29 3.83
CA ALA A 24 6.14 -4.84 2.55
C ALA A 24 6.65 -3.76 1.58
N ILE A 25 6.01 -2.58 1.56
CA ILE A 25 6.48 -1.43 0.78
C ILE A 25 7.85 -0.96 1.28
N VAL A 26 8.01 -0.79 2.60
CA VAL A 26 9.27 -0.35 3.22
C VAL A 26 10.41 -1.31 2.89
N GLU A 27 10.17 -2.62 2.96
CA GLU A 27 11.16 -3.62 2.58
C GLU A 27 11.48 -3.61 1.09
N GLY A 28 10.47 -3.42 0.24
CA GLY A 28 10.66 -3.23 -1.19
C GLY A 28 11.59 -2.05 -1.50
N MET A 29 11.42 -0.93 -0.78
CA MET A 29 12.26 0.26 -0.89
C MET A 29 13.67 0.03 -0.31
N ARG A 30 13.78 -0.67 0.82
CA ARG A 30 15.07 -1.04 1.42
C ARG A 30 15.90 -1.91 0.48
N ALA A 31 15.28 -2.91 -0.15
CA ALA A 31 15.94 -3.82 -1.08
C ALA A 31 16.49 -3.10 -2.33
N ARG A 32 15.84 -2.00 -2.74
CA ARG A 32 16.20 -1.19 -3.91
C ARG A 32 17.03 0.05 -3.60
N GLY A 33 17.49 0.19 -2.36
CA GLY A 33 18.47 1.22 -1.99
C GLY A 33 17.90 2.62 -1.76
N TYR A 34 16.60 2.73 -1.47
CA TYR A 34 16.00 4.01 -1.05
C TYR A 34 16.54 4.46 0.33
N PHE A 35 17.00 3.52 1.15
CA PHE A 35 17.62 3.78 2.45
C PHE A 35 19.05 3.25 2.51
N ARG A 36 19.79 3.74 3.49
CA ARG A 36 21.11 3.21 3.83
C ARG A 36 20.98 1.76 4.33
N LYS A 37 22.07 0.99 4.29
CA LYS A 37 22.12 -0.33 4.95
C LYS A 37 22.51 -0.18 6.43
N GLY A 38 22.23 -1.19 7.26
CA GLY A 38 22.64 -1.23 8.66
C GLY A 38 21.70 -0.50 9.64
N PRO A 39 22.17 -0.12 10.85
CA PRO A 39 21.33 0.49 11.90
C PRO A 39 20.63 1.77 11.46
N GLN A 40 21.32 2.65 10.74
CA GLN A 40 20.71 3.89 10.21
C GLN A 40 19.60 3.57 9.21
N GLY A 41 19.84 2.61 8.31
CA GLY A 41 18.82 2.14 7.36
C GLY A 41 17.54 1.62 7.99
N ARG A 42 17.67 0.92 9.13
CA ARG A 42 16.51 0.44 9.89
C ARG A 42 15.71 1.61 10.49
N LYS A 43 16.40 2.65 10.96
CA LYS A 43 15.76 3.87 11.45
C LYS A 43 15.03 4.59 10.30
N ASP A 44 15.70 4.79 9.18
CA ASP A 44 15.12 5.43 7.98
C ASP A 44 13.87 4.66 7.50
N GLY A 45 13.91 3.32 7.54
CA GLY A 45 12.77 2.46 7.21
C GLY A 45 11.58 2.61 8.16
N LEU A 46 11.81 2.75 9.47
CA LEU A 46 10.74 3.01 10.45
C LEU A 46 10.11 4.40 10.28
N GLU A 47 10.94 5.41 9.99
CA GLU A 47 10.46 6.75 9.67
C GLU A 47 9.59 6.74 8.41
N LEU A 48 10.00 6.01 7.35
CA LEU A 48 9.15 5.82 6.18
C LEU A 48 7.85 5.07 6.53
N ALA A 49 7.93 3.99 7.30
CA ALA A 49 6.75 3.20 7.67
C ALA A 49 5.70 4.09 8.36
N THR A 50 6.17 4.96 9.27
CA THR A 50 5.33 5.95 9.95
C THR A 50 4.74 6.96 8.97
N ALA A 51 5.54 7.48 8.05
CA ALA A 51 5.09 8.44 7.05
C ALA A 51 4.03 7.86 6.09
N LEU A 52 4.26 6.63 5.58
CA LEU A 52 3.28 5.89 4.77
C LEU A 52 1.97 5.67 5.54
N LYS A 53 2.06 5.32 6.82
CA LYS A 53 0.87 5.12 7.65
C LYS A 53 0.07 6.39 7.84
N LEU A 54 0.74 7.50 8.15
CA LEU A 54 0.09 8.79 8.33
C LEU A 54 -0.61 9.25 7.04
N VAL A 55 0.06 9.14 5.88
CA VAL A 55 -0.57 9.43 4.58
C VAL A 55 -1.82 8.57 4.40
N ASN A 56 -1.74 7.27 4.69
CA ASN A 56 -2.87 6.38 4.58
C ASN A 56 -4.04 6.75 5.51
N GLU A 57 -3.73 7.10 6.77
CA GLU A 57 -4.71 7.54 7.75
C GLU A 57 -5.35 8.89 7.37
N TYR A 58 -4.59 9.84 6.82
CA TYR A 58 -5.14 11.11 6.32
C TYR A 58 -6.10 10.89 5.14
N MET A 59 -5.76 9.96 4.24
CA MET A 59 -6.62 9.59 3.11
C MET A 59 -7.90 8.89 3.56
N ALA A 60 -7.84 8.13 4.66
CA ALA A 60 -9.01 7.44 5.23
C ALA A 60 -9.96 8.37 6.02
N TYR A 61 -9.45 9.50 6.53
CA TYR A 61 -10.22 10.49 7.30
C TYR A 61 -10.02 11.93 6.79
N PRO A 62 -10.39 12.22 5.53
CA PRO A 62 -10.13 13.53 4.92
C PRO A 62 -10.80 14.69 5.65
N ASP A 63 -11.91 14.44 6.35
CA ASP A 63 -12.72 15.47 7.03
C ASP A 63 -12.11 15.95 8.36
N LEU A 64 -11.24 15.16 9.00
CA LEU A 64 -10.70 15.49 10.33
C LEU A 64 -9.50 16.45 10.27
N GLY A 65 -8.84 16.55 9.12
CA GLY A 65 -7.60 17.30 8.95
C GLY A 65 -6.39 16.61 9.60
N ARG A 66 -5.18 16.96 9.10
CA ARG A 66 -3.91 16.30 9.45
C ARG A 66 -3.64 16.21 10.95
N TYR A 67 -3.71 17.34 11.64
CA TYR A 67 -3.39 17.43 13.07
C TYR A 67 -4.31 16.55 13.93
N THR A 68 -5.61 16.55 13.63
CA THR A 68 -6.59 15.76 14.37
C THR A 68 -6.38 14.27 14.16
N VAL A 69 -6.07 13.84 12.92
CA VAL A 69 -5.79 12.43 12.62
C VAL A 69 -4.52 11.97 13.36
N GLU A 70 -3.45 12.76 13.30
CA GLU A 70 -2.20 12.47 14.01
C GLU A 70 -2.43 12.35 15.53
N ALA A 71 -3.25 13.23 16.11
CA ALA A 71 -3.52 13.24 17.54
C ALA A 71 -4.49 12.13 18.01
N THR A 72 -5.47 11.74 17.18
CA THR A 72 -6.62 10.94 17.65
C THR A 72 -6.78 9.59 16.97
N LYS A 73 -6.22 9.40 15.77
CA LYS A 73 -6.39 8.18 14.96
C LYS A 73 -5.07 7.44 14.73
N HIS A 74 -3.93 8.14 14.71
CA HIS A 74 -2.64 7.52 14.41
C HIS A 74 -2.28 6.39 15.37
N ARG A 75 -1.86 5.27 14.81
CA ARG A 75 -1.28 4.15 15.58
C ARG A 75 0.11 3.79 15.07
N PRO A 76 1.18 3.95 15.86
CA PRO A 76 2.52 3.56 15.44
C PRO A 76 2.58 2.10 15.01
N ILE A 77 3.40 1.80 14.01
CA ILE A 77 3.73 0.44 13.60
C ILE A 77 4.72 -0.13 14.63
N GLN A 78 4.38 -1.28 15.22
CA GLN A 78 5.23 -1.96 16.21
C GLN A 78 5.79 -3.27 15.66
N GLU A 79 5.30 -3.71 14.51
CA GLU A 79 5.66 -4.94 13.86
C GLU A 79 6.98 -4.80 13.10
N ILE A 80 7.72 -5.92 13.03
CA ILE A 80 8.97 -5.99 12.30
C ILE A 80 8.67 -6.48 10.87
N PRO A 81 9.22 -5.83 9.84
CA PRO A 81 9.06 -6.30 8.48
C PRO A 81 9.66 -7.69 8.28
N ARG A 82 8.99 -8.53 7.49
CA ARG A 82 9.54 -9.79 6.98
C ARG A 82 10.64 -9.50 5.96
N ALA A 83 11.73 -10.28 5.98
CA ALA A 83 12.90 -10.03 5.13
C ALA A 83 12.76 -10.53 3.68
N ASP A 84 11.86 -11.47 3.43
CA ASP A 84 11.71 -12.25 2.20
C ASP A 84 10.36 -12.04 1.50
N TYR A 85 9.89 -10.79 1.42
CA TYR A 85 8.75 -10.48 0.56
C TYR A 85 9.07 -10.74 -0.91
N GLU A 86 8.20 -11.48 -1.58
CA GLU A 86 8.31 -11.75 -3.00
C GLU A 86 8.00 -10.50 -3.83
N PRO A 87 8.54 -10.38 -5.05
CA PRO A 87 8.21 -9.26 -5.95
C PRO A 87 6.70 -9.10 -6.17
N VAL A 88 5.96 -10.21 -6.28
CA VAL A 88 4.51 -10.15 -6.48
C VAL A 88 3.79 -9.56 -5.26
N GLU A 89 4.24 -9.88 -4.05
CA GLU A 89 3.69 -9.36 -2.79
C GLU A 89 3.93 -7.87 -2.65
N ILE A 90 5.16 -7.41 -2.93
CA ILE A 90 5.50 -5.97 -2.89
C ILE A 90 4.68 -5.20 -3.94
N MET A 91 4.51 -5.77 -5.14
CA MET A 91 3.68 -5.16 -6.18
C MET A 91 2.22 -5.03 -5.72
N ARG A 92 1.65 -6.08 -5.10
CA ARG A 92 0.27 -6.05 -4.58
C ARG A 92 0.10 -5.11 -3.39
N ALA A 93 1.11 -5.01 -2.52
CA ALA A 93 1.14 -4.03 -1.45
C ALA A 93 1.08 -2.59 -2.00
N CYS A 94 1.87 -2.29 -3.04
CA CYS A 94 1.84 -1.00 -3.72
C CYS A 94 0.48 -0.74 -4.38
N ASP A 95 -0.09 -1.72 -5.09
CA ASP A 95 -1.41 -1.60 -5.72
C ASP A 95 -2.49 -1.25 -4.68
N ASN A 96 -2.50 -1.94 -3.54
CA ASN A 96 -3.48 -1.74 -2.47
C ASN A 96 -3.32 -0.36 -1.81
N TYR A 97 -2.09 0.04 -1.50
CA TYR A 97 -1.82 1.36 -0.93
C TYR A 97 -2.26 2.48 -1.87
N LEU A 98 -1.93 2.38 -3.16
CA LEU A 98 -2.30 3.38 -4.17
C LEU A 98 -3.80 3.42 -4.46
N ALA A 99 -4.52 2.30 -4.29
CA ALA A 99 -5.97 2.26 -4.48
C ALA A 99 -6.74 3.07 -3.41
N GLN A 100 -6.15 3.28 -2.22
CA GLN A 100 -6.75 4.10 -1.17
C GLN A 100 -6.45 5.60 -1.31
N ILE A 101 -5.50 5.97 -2.18
CA ILE A 101 -5.16 7.36 -2.44
C ILE A 101 -6.12 7.90 -3.51
N THR A 102 -7.07 8.73 -3.09
CA THR A 102 -8.04 9.35 -3.98
C THR A 102 -7.59 10.74 -4.40
N GLU A 103 -7.98 11.18 -5.61
CA GLU A 103 -7.70 12.53 -6.13
C GLU A 103 -8.37 13.65 -5.31
N ALA A 104 -9.31 13.31 -4.42
CA ALA A 104 -10.06 14.27 -3.60
C ALA A 104 -9.22 14.87 -2.46
N PHE A 105 -8.09 14.25 -2.11
CA PHE A 105 -7.20 14.76 -1.06
C PHE A 105 -6.13 15.67 -1.66
N LYS A 106 -6.08 16.92 -1.20
CA LYS A 106 -5.00 17.86 -1.54
C LYS A 106 -3.75 17.53 -0.73
N ALA A 107 -2.98 16.56 -1.21
CA ALA A 107 -1.70 16.21 -0.65
C ALA A 107 -0.76 17.44 -0.63
N ASN A 108 -0.01 17.61 0.46
CA ASN A 108 1.13 18.53 0.47
C ASN A 108 2.33 17.93 -0.27
N SER A 109 3.39 18.71 -0.47
CA SER A 109 4.59 18.28 -1.20
C SER A 109 5.23 17.00 -0.67
N ASP A 110 5.20 16.79 0.64
CA ASP A 110 5.84 15.63 1.28
C ASP A 110 4.99 14.37 1.07
N GLU A 111 3.67 14.50 1.19
CA GLU A 111 2.72 13.42 0.94
C GLU A 111 2.74 13.02 -0.55
N GLU A 112 2.81 13.99 -1.46
CA GLU A 112 3.02 13.74 -2.88
C GLU A 112 4.31 12.98 -3.13
N ALA A 113 5.43 13.39 -2.51
CA ALA A 113 6.71 12.70 -2.64
C ALA A 113 6.62 11.24 -2.18
N ILE A 114 5.96 10.96 -1.06
CA ILE A 114 5.72 9.59 -0.57
C ILE A 114 4.91 8.78 -1.59
N ILE A 115 3.83 9.35 -2.14
CA ILE A 115 3.00 8.70 -3.17
C ILE A 115 3.83 8.39 -4.43
N TYR A 116 4.69 9.33 -4.85
CA TYR A 116 5.59 9.13 -5.99
C TYR A 116 6.60 8.00 -5.72
N MET A 117 7.17 7.93 -4.51
CA MET A 117 8.07 6.84 -4.14
C MET A 117 7.39 5.47 -4.24
N VAL A 118 6.14 5.34 -3.80
CA VAL A 118 5.38 4.08 -3.93
C VAL A 118 5.09 3.73 -5.39
N LYS A 119 4.72 4.72 -6.22
CA LYS A 119 4.53 4.54 -7.67
C LYS A 119 5.82 4.09 -8.35
N ASP A 120 6.95 4.66 -7.96
CA ASP A 120 8.26 4.32 -8.51
C ASP A 120 8.70 2.92 -8.08
N LEU A 121 8.59 2.59 -6.79
CA LEU A 121 8.83 1.24 -6.27
C LEU A 121 8.05 0.19 -7.07
N ARG A 122 6.75 0.43 -7.29
CA ARG A 122 5.88 -0.48 -8.06
C ARG A 122 6.43 -0.74 -9.46
N LYS A 123 6.93 0.30 -10.14
CA LYS A 123 7.52 0.15 -11.48
C LYS A 123 8.80 -0.68 -11.45
N GLN A 124 9.68 -0.40 -10.49
CA GLN A 124 10.93 -1.14 -10.33
C GLN A 124 10.68 -2.62 -10.01
N VAL A 125 9.79 -2.92 -9.06
CA VAL A 125 9.41 -4.29 -8.70
C VAL A 125 8.89 -5.09 -9.89
N ILE A 126 8.06 -4.46 -10.74
CA ILE A 126 7.55 -5.09 -11.95
C ILE A 126 8.69 -5.36 -12.93
N ALA A 127 9.59 -4.39 -13.15
CA ALA A 127 10.72 -4.56 -14.05
C ALA A 127 11.64 -5.70 -13.59
N ASP A 128 12.05 -5.69 -12.32
CA ASP A 128 12.91 -6.71 -11.72
C ASP A 128 12.25 -8.09 -11.77
N GLY A 129 10.95 -8.16 -11.49
CA GLY A 129 10.19 -9.41 -11.54
C GLY A 129 10.11 -9.99 -12.95
N ILE A 130 10.00 -9.15 -13.99
CA ILE A 130 10.03 -9.60 -15.38
C ILE A 130 11.42 -10.09 -15.76
N GLU A 131 12.46 -9.33 -15.41
CA GLU A 131 13.85 -9.65 -15.72
C GLU A 131 14.30 -10.97 -15.07
N SER A 132 13.93 -11.19 -13.81
CA SER A 132 14.22 -12.42 -13.08
C SER A 132 13.33 -13.61 -13.47
N GLY A 133 12.27 -13.37 -14.27
CA GLY A 133 11.29 -14.40 -14.62
C GLY A 133 10.28 -14.73 -13.52
N ALA A 134 10.31 -14.03 -12.37
CA ALA A 134 9.36 -14.19 -11.27
C ALA A 134 7.95 -13.67 -11.64
N LEU A 135 7.86 -12.71 -12.55
CA LEU A 135 6.61 -12.14 -13.05
C LEU A 135 6.49 -12.30 -14.57
N LYS A 136 5.29 -12.65 -15.02
CA LYS A 136 4.87 -12.57 -16.42
C LYS A 136 3.81 -11.50 -16.61
N VAL A 137 3.99 -10.69 -17.63
CA VAL A 137 3.01 -9.69 -18.05
C VAL A 137 2.28 -10.18 -19.29
N ARG A 138 0.95 -10.11 -19.26
CA ARG A 138 0.10 -10.32 -20.43
C ARG A 138 -0.81 -9.11 -20.64
N LYS A 139 -0.91 -8.64 -21.88
CA LYS A 139 -1.77 -7.50 -22.23
C LYS A 139 -3.11 -8.01 -22.75
N TYR A 140 -4.21 -7.56 -22.13
CA TYR A 140 -5.57 -7.88 -22.51
C TYR A 140 -6.37 -6.59 -22.71
N PHE A 141 -6.89 -6.34 -23.92
CA PHE A 141 -7.72 -5.17 -24.21
C PHE A 141 -7.10 -3.84 -23.71
N GLY A 142 -5.79 -3.66 -23.90
CA GLY A 142 -5.06 -2.48 -23.45
C GLY A 142 -4.64 -2.48 -21.97
N LYS A 143 -5.12 -3.42 -21.14
CA LYS A 143 -4.77 -3.55 -19.72
C LYS A 143 -3.67 -4.60 -19.50
N HIS A 144 -2.74 -4.31 -18.60
CA HIS A 144 -1.71 -5.28 -18.19
C HIS A 144 -2.24 -6.18 -17.08
N GLY A 145 -2.18 -7.50 -17.30
CA GLY A 145 -2.36 -8.53 -16.27
C GLY A 145 -1.00 -9.08 -15.87
N PHE A 146 -0.75 -9.10 -14.56
CA PHE A 146 0.48 -9.66 -13.97
C PHE A 146 0.21 -11.07 -13.46
N TYR A 147 1.17 -11.95 -13.66
CA TYR A 147 1.12 -13.36 -13.28
C TYR A 147 2.42 -13.74 -12.58
N TYR A 148 2.34 -14.61 -11.60
CA TYR A 148 3.48 -15.16 -10.88
C TYR A 148 3.41 -16.69 -10.91
N MET A 149 4.54 -17.35 -10.65
CA MET A 149 4.57 -18.81 -10.52
C MET A 149 4.37 -19.17 -9.06
N ASP A 150 3.37 -20.00 -8.76
CA ASP A 150 3.14 -20.52 -7.41
C ASP A 150 4.11 -21.65 -7.05
N ASP A 151 4.07 -22.09 -5.79
CA ASP A 151 4.90 -23.20 -5.27
C ASP A 151 4.65 -24.54 -5.98
N GLN A 152 3.55 -24.65 -6.74
CA GLN A 152 3.23 -25.83 -7.55
C GLN A 152 3.72 -25.70 -9.01
N GLY A 153 4.44 -24.64 -9.34
CA GLY A 153 4.94 -24.36 -10.68
C GLY A 153 3.86 -23.90 -11.66
N LYS A 154 2.69 -23.45 -11.18
CA LYS A 154 1.59 -22.97 -12.02
C LYS A 154 1.58 -21.45 -12.07
N TRP A 155 1.26 -20.91 -13.25
CA TRP A 155 1.09 -19.48 -13.44
C TRP A 155 -0.26 -19.02 -12.89
N GLN A 156 -0.23 -18.22 -11.83
CA GLN A 156 -1.40 -17.64 -11.19
C GLN A 156 -1.49 -16.15 -11.50
N SER A 157 -2.71 -15.62 -11.60
CA SER A 157 -2.89 -14.18 -11.72
C SER A 157 -2.51 -13.50 -10.40
N ALA A 158 -1.69 -12.45 -10.42
CA ALA A 158 -1.33 -11.72 -9.22
C ALA A 158 -2.55 -11.11 -8.49
N LYS A 159 -3.70 -10.98 -9.17
CA LYS A 159 -4.96 -10.54 -8.54
C LYS A 159 -5.55 -11.56 -7.57
N VAL A 160 -5.19 -12.84 -7.69
CA VAL A 160 -5.68 -13.89 -6.77
C VAL A 160 -4.93 -13.91 -5.45
N ILE A 161 -3.79 -13.20 -5.36
CA ILE A 161 -3.13 -12.97 -4.09
C ILE A 161 -4.03 -12.06 -3.27
N ASP A 162 -4.68 -12.65 -2.28
CA ASP A 162 -5.42 -11.94 -1.26
C ASP A 162 -4.40 -11.20 -0.37
N TRP A 163 -4.09 -9.97 -0.79
CA TRP A 163 -3.24 -9.08 -0.03
C TRP A 163 -4.16 -8.25 0.86
N ASN A 164 -4.13 -8.54 2.15
CA ASN A 164 -5.09 -8.08 3.15
C ASN A 164 -5.47 -6.59 3.01
N ILE A 165 -6.74 -6.32 2.70
CA ILE A 165 -7.26 -5.01 2.23
C ILE A 165 -7.80 -4.13 3.38
N GLY A 166 -7.84 -4.59 4.62
CA GLY A 166 -8.31 -3.72 5.70
C GLY A 166 -8.09 -4.25 7.09
N GLU A 167 -7.44 -3.47 7.94
CA GLU A 167 -7.80 -3.51 9.36
C GLU A 167 -9.13 -2.76 9.49
N VAL A 168 -10.19 -3.47 9.91
CA VAL A 168 -11.38 -2.78 10.42
C VAL A 168 -10.90 -2.08 11.68
N ASN A 169 -10.68 -0.76 11.62
CA ASN A 169 -10.32 0.00 12.81
C ASN A 169 -11.48 -0.16 13.79
N PRO A 170 -11.35 -0.88 14.92
CA PRO A 170 -12.41 -0.89 15.89
C PRO A 170 -12.37 0.51 16.50
N ILE A 171 -13.29 1.38 16.06
CA ILE A 171 -13.67 2.55 16.83
C ILE A 171 -13.96 2.00 18.23
N ARG A 172 -13.19 2.46 19.23
CA ARG A 172 -13.45 2.06 20.62
C ARG A 172 -14.93 2.39 20.91
N PRO A 173 -15.71 1.49 21.54
CA PRO A 173 -17.08 1.79 21.98
C PRO A 173 -17.21 2.99 22.96
N ALA A 174 -16.13 3.69 23.27
CA ALA A 174 -16.09 4.79 24.21
C ALA A 174 -16.48 6.16 23.61
N GLU A 175 -16.70 6.28 22.30
CA GLU A 175 -17.13 7.54 21.65
C GLU A 175 -18.56 7.49 21.08
N GLN A 176 -19.37 6.49 21.45
CA GLN A 176 -20.82 6.50 21.18
C GLN A 176 -21.66 7.00 22.37
N ALA A 177 -21.01 7.48 23.42
CA ALA A 177 -21.68 8.06 24.58
C ALA A 177 -20.90 9.28 25.10
N ALA A 178 -21.11 10.42 24.45
CA ALA A 178 -20.97 11.75 25.02
C ALA A 178 -21.81 12.75 24.20
#